data_AF-A0A949KY10-F1
#
_entry.id   AF-A0A949KY10-F1
#
_cell.length_a   1.000
_cell.length_b   1.000
_cell.length_c   1.000
_cell.angle_alpha   90.00
_cell.angle_beta   90.00
_cell.angle_gamma   90.00
#
_symmetry.space_group_name_H-M   'P 1'
#
loop_
_entity.id
_entity.type
_entity.pdbx_description
1 polymer ?
#
loop_
_entity_poly.entity_id
_entity_poly.type
_entity_poly.pdbx_seq_one_letter_code
_entity_poly.pdbx_strand_id
1 'polypeptide(L)'
;MPTIRAMIDEFPKGRYEYNMMAYKLIEGNETYSLINQEEIGTILDKNVIKSTPKDILSQQIKEAFEESFKKIKRFNLKVVAKMIYNDLADFLNRKYRFTIDMDFLDDILIGSPEERALYLLRETERMNTYGQTSNLTEIAAKLGCSRRSLEKDVQQITEQGFKLLGLSIELVDENNSVLKMESTPHPIIMMQNITQIMVMLEGLRAMERINAYHNYAQHTAITIWNQLTEYTQNSILDALERINEESDELMKWYLNLERDSKHHQKFLSEMKNSEGNFSSQIMYLTKNQKYFNLTYKDHDGNIRNLDDCIIERFHISESGIRIKNPDTQLKIDVEDILEIDIL
;
A
#
# COMPACT_ATOMS: atom_id res chain seq x y z
N MET A 1 -32.62 22.91 33.35
CA MET A 1 -32.21 21.71 32.61
C MET A 1 -31.21 22.16 31.56
N PRO A 2 -30.14 21.42 31.28
CA PRO A 2 -29.12 21.90 30.35
C PRO A 2 -29.67 21.96 28.93
N THR A 3 -29.34 23.04 28.21
CA THR A 3 -29.48 23.13 26.75
C THR A 3 -28.29 22.43 26.09
N ILE A 4 -28.38 22.11 24.80
CA ILE A 4 -27.25 21.51 24.07
C ILE A 4 -26.05 22.47 24.08
N ARG A 5 -26.29 23.78 23.95
CA ARG A 5 -25.26 24.81 24.13
C ARG A 5 -24.57 24.67 25.49
N ALA A 6 -25.34 24.61 26.58
CA ALA A 6 -24.75 24.48 27.92
C ALA A 6 -23.95 23.16 28.10
N MET A 7 -24.35 22.07 27.43
CA MET A 7 -23.58 20.82 27.42
C MET A 7 -22.26 20.98 26.66
N ILE A 8 -22.31 21.65 25.50
CA ILE A 8 -21.13 21.95 24.68
C ILE A 8 -20.17 22.87 25.43
N ASP A 9 -20.65 23.96 26.03
CA ASP A 9 -19.83 24.92 26.80
C ASP A 9 -19.18 24.28 28.04
N GLU A 10 -19.71 23.15 28.51
CA GLU A 10 -19.16 22.39 29.62
C GLU A 10 -18.00 21.48 29.20
N PHE A 11 -17.99 21.01 27.95
CA PHE A 11 -16.99 20.08 27.44
C PHE A 11 -15.54 20.62 27.48
N PRO A 12 -15.23 21.88 27.07
CA PRO A 12 -13.88 22.44 27.12
C PRO A 12 -13.31 22.57 28.53
N LYS A 13 -14.17 22.68 29.55
CA LYS A 13 -13.77 23.09 30.92
C LYS A 13 -13.04 22.00 31.72
N GLY A 14 -12.61 20.90 31.10
CA GLY A 14 -12.01 19.75 31.79
C GLY A 14 -10.80 19.07 31.15
N ARG A 15 -10.28 19.50 29.99
CA ARG A 15 -9.12 18.83 29.33
C ARG A 15 -8.06 19.84 28.86
N TYR A 16 -6.82 19.69 29.34
CA TYR A 16 -5.83 20.77 29.45
C TYR A 16 -4.86 21.00 28.27
N GLU A 17 -4.99 20.34 27.11
CA GLU A 17 -3.97 20.47 26.05
C GLU A 17 -4.48 21.03 24.70
N TYR A 18 -5.80 21.06 24.48
CA TYR A 18 -6.39 21.42 23.16
C TYR A 18 -7.33 22.63 23.19
N ASN A 19 -7.42 23.36 24.30
CA ASN A 19 -8.47 24.36 24.55
C ASN A 19 -8.68 25.38 23.43
N MET A 20 -7.61 25.93 22.84
CA MET A 20 -7.78 26.95 21.79
C MET A 20 -8.26 26.36 20.46
N MET A 21 -7.84 25.14 20.10
CA MET A 21 -8.29 24.49 18.86
C MET A 21 -9.69 23.87 19.03
N ALA A 22 -9.97 23.28 20.19
CA ALA A 22 -11.30 22.80 20.56
C ALA A 22 -12.31 23.94 20.57
N TYR A 23 -11.96 25.07 21.18
CA TYR A 23 -12.79 26.27 21.11
C TYR A 23 -13.02 26.71 19.67
N LYS A 24 -11.98 26.80 18.83
CA LYS A 24 -12.16 27.18 17.41
C LYS A 24 -13.02 26.20 16.62
N LEU A 25 -12.94 24.91 16.88
CA LEU A 25 -13.69 23.87 16.16
C LEU A 25 -15.13 23.75 16.65
N ILE A 26 -15.38 24.04 17.91
CA ILE A 26 -16.70 23.88 18.52
C ILE A 26 -17.42 25.22 18.54
N GLU A 27 -16.85 26.21 19.22
CA GLU A 27 -17.46 27.51 19.56
C GLU A 27 -16.88 28.70 18.78
N GLY A 28 -16.03 28.43 17.79
CA GLY A 28 -15.32 29.46 17.03
C GLY A 28 -16.22 30.30 16.13
N ASN A 29 -15.66 31.41 15.63
CA ASN A 29 -16.31 32.24 14.61
C ASN A 29 -16.05 31.73 13.18
N GLU A 30 -15.39 30.59 13.05
CA GLU A 30 -15.01 30.04 11.75
C GLU A 30 -16.21 29.34 11.11
N THR A 31 -16.30 29.35 9.77
CA THR A 31 -17.44 28.76 9.04
C THR A 31 -17.59 27.26 9.24
N TYR A 32 -16.49 26.58 9.60
CA TYR A 32 -16.47 25.16 9.94
C TYR A 32 -16.77 24.89 11.42
N SER A 33 -16.95 25.90 12.28
CA SER A 33 -17.17 25.65 13.71
C SER A 33 -18.52 24.98 13.96
N LEU A 34 -18.58 24.03 14.89
CA LEU A 34 -19.79 23.25 15.15
C LEU A 34 -21.03 24.11 15.39
N ILE A 35 -20.93 25.13 16.27
CA ILE A 35 -22.07 25.99 16.61
C ILE A 35 -22.60 26.82 15.43
N ASN A 36 -21.83 26.93 14.35
CA ASN A 36 -22.19 27.68 13.14
C ASN A 36 -22.82 26.78 12.07
N GLN A 37 -23.04 25.49 12.34
CA GLN A 37 -23.75 24.59 11.44
C GLN A 37 -25.27 24.75 11.62
N GLU A 38 -26.03 24.79 10.52
CA GLU A 38 -27.46 25.06 10.54
C GLU A 38 -28.23 23.98 11.30
N GLU A 39 -27.75 22.74 11.17
CA GLU A 39 -28.30 21.52 11.76
C GLU A 39 -28.37 21.61 13.28
N ILE A 40 -27.29 22.09 13.91
CA ILE A 40 -27.26 22.26 15.37
C ILE A 40 -27.93 23.55 15.83
N GLY A 41 -27.91 24.61 15.00
CA GLY A 41 -28.46 25.92 15.33
C GLY A 41 -29.93 25.86 15.79
N THR A 42 -30.72 24.97 15.19
CA THR A 42 -32.15 24.79 15.53
C THR A 42 -32.40 24.12 16.89
N ILE A 43 -31.37 23.53 17.51
CA ILE A 43 -31.47 22.77 18.76
C ILE A 43 -30.57 23.27 19.89
N LEU A 44 -29.59 24.13 19.61
CA LEU A 44 -28.61 24.63 20.59
C LEU A 44 -29.25 25.11 21.89
N ASP A 45 -30.30 25.92 21.79
CA ASP A 45 -30.92 26.59 22.93
C ASP A 45 -32.19 25.87 23.44
N LYS A 46 -32.52 24.70 22.90
CA LYS A 46 -33.65 23.89 23.37
C LYS A 46 -33.30 23.20 24.68
N ASN A 47 -34.21 23.29 25.65
CA ASN A 47 -34.09 22.57 26.92
C ASN A 47 -34.25 21.06 26.69
N VAL A 48 -33.27 20.27 27.13
CA VAL A 48 -33.34 18.81 27.10
C VAL A 48 -33.97 18.31 28.39
N ILE A 49 -35.19 17.80 28.29
CA ILE A 49 -35.98 17.25 29.40
C ILE A 49 -36.03 15.72 29.32
N LYS A 50 -36.51 15.03 30.37
CA LYS A 50 -36.55 13.56 30.39
C LYS A 50 -37.33 12.94 29.23
N SER A 51 -38.38 13.61 28.75
CA SER A 51 -39.22 13.17 27.64
C SER A 51 -38.74 13.64 26.26
N THR A 52 -37.58 14.32 26.18
CA THR A 52 -37.04 14.76 24.90
C THR A 52 -36.57 13.54 24.08
N PRO A 53 -36.98 13.41 22.81
CA PRO A 53 -36.53 12.32 21.94
C PRO A 53 -35.05 12.48 21.60
N LYS A 54 -34.18 11.82 22.38
CA LYS A 54 -32.73 11.95 22.25
C LYS A 54 -32.20 11.40 20.93
N ASP A 55 -32.85 10.41 20.34
CA ASP A 55 -32.41 9.82 19.07
C ASP A 55 -32.47 10.85 17.93
N ILE A 56 -33.52 11.68 17.90
CA ILE A 56 -33.66 12.77 16.92
C ILE A 56 -32.56 13.81 17.13
N LEU A 57 -32.31 14.20 18.38
CA LEU A 57 -31.26 15.16 18.70
C LEU A 57 -29.85 14.62 18.41
N SER A 58 -29.60 13.35 18.72
CA SER A 58 -28.35 12.66 18.38
C SER A 58 -28.08 12.68 16.87
N GLN A 59 -29.12 12.43 16.07
CA GLN A 59 -29.01 12.47 14.60
C GLN A 59 -28.68 13.88 14.10
N GLN A 60 -29.31 14.91 14.65
CA GLN A 60 -29.00 16.30 14.28
C GLN A 60 -27.60 16.73 14.73
N ILE A 61 -27.10 16.24 15.87
CA ILE A 61 -25.72 16.46 16.30
C ILE A 61 -24.74 15.74 15.36
N LYS A 62 -25.05 14.51 14.91
CA LYS A 62 -24.27 13.78 13.90
C LYS A 62 -24.14 14.59 12.62
N GLU A 63 -25.27 15.04 12.06
CA GLU A 63 -25.31 15.85 10.83
C GLU A 63 -24.48 17.14 10.96
N ALA A 64 -24.56 17.79 12.12
CA ALA A 64 -23.75 18.97 12.40
C ALA A 64 -22.24 18.65 12.46
N PHE A 65 -21.84 17.51 13.05
CA PHE A 65 -20.43 17.08 13.01
C PHE A 65 -19.97 16.81 11.57
N GLU A 66 -20.78 16.14 10.76
CA GLU A 66 -20.46 15.83 9.36
C GLU A 66 -20.23 17.10 8.53
N GLU A 67 -21.15 18.07 8.61
CA GLU A 67 -21.04 19.32 7.86
C GLU A 67 -19.88 20.19 8.34
N SER A 68 -19.68 20.24 9.65
CA SER A 68 -18.52 20.89 10.27
C SER A 68 -17.22 20.27 9.73
N PHE A 69 -17.11 18.94 9.72
CA PHE A 69 -15.93 18.20 9.25
C PHE A 69 -15.66 18.37 7.75
N LYS A 70 -16.70 18.35 6.91
CA LYS A 70 -16.59 18.59 5.45
C LYS A 70 -16.03 19.97 5.13
N LYS A 71 -16.39 21.00 5.91
CA LYS A 71 -15.95 22.39 5.72
C LYS A 71 -14.49 22.63 6.14
N ILE A 72 -13.89 21.73 6.95
CA ILE A 72 -12.49 21.84 7.35
C ILE A 72 -11.58 21.49 6.16
N LYS A 73 -10.84 22.48 5.65
CA LYS A 73 -9.91 22.27 4.52
C LYS A 73 -8.51 21.85 4.93
N ARG A 74 -8.08 22.19 6.15
CA ARG A 74 -6.70 21.96 6.61
C ARG A 74 -6.59 20.56 7.21
N PHE A 75 -5.68 19.73 6.70
CA PHE A 75 -5.48 18.36 7.16
C PHE A 75 -5.23 18.26 8.67
N ASN A 76 -4.25 19.01 9.19
CA ASN A 76 -3.94 19.02 10.63
C ASN A 76 -5.16 19.37 11.48
N LEU A 77 -6.04 20.23 10.97
CA LEU A 77 -7.27 20.62 11.66
C LEU A 77 -8.35 19.52 11.57
N LYS A 78 -8.42 18.76 10.48
CA LYS A 78 -9.28 17.56 10.37
C LYS A 78 -8.88 16.48 11.36
N VAL A 79 -7.58 16.22 11.52
CA VAL A 79 -7.06 15.25 12.51
C VAL A 79 -7.51 15.65 13.92
N VAL A 80 -7.30 16.92 14.27
CA VAL A 80 -7.70 17.46 15.57
C VAL A 80 -9.22 17.45 15.74
N ALA A 81 -9.99 17.76 14.69
CA ALA A 81 -11.46 17.67 14.72
C ALA A 81 -11.98 16.24 14.94
N LYS A 82 -11.37 15.23 14.30
CA LYS A 82 -11.71 13.81 14.53
C LYS A 82 -11.54 13.44 16.00
N MET A 83 -10.42 13.85 16.63
CA MET A 83 -10.20 13.63 18.06
C MET A 83 -11.25 14.34 18.93
N ILE A 84 -11.49 15.62 18.66
CA ILE A 84 -12.40 16.45 19.46
C ILE A 84 -13.86 16.00 19.33
N TYR A 85 -14.34 15.65 18.13
CA TYR A 85 -15.72 15.18 17.95
C TYR A 85 -15.94 13.82 18.59
N ASN A 86 -14.98 12.90 18.51
CA ASN A 86 -15.06 11.65 19.26
C ASN A 86 -15.11 11.90 20.77
N ASP A 87 -14.24 12.76 21.29
CA ASP A 87 -14.25 13.12 22.72
C ASP A 87 -15.56 13.79 23.15
N LEU A 88 -16.13 14.67 22.31
CA LEU A 88 -17.39 15.35 22.57
C LEU A 88 -18.57 14.38 22.51
N ALA A 89 -18.63 13.50 21.52
CA ALA A 89 -19.63 12.44 21.43
C ALA A 89 -19.58 11.52 22.66
N ASP A 90 -18.38 11.11 23.07
CA ASP A 90 -18.16 10.32 24.29
C ASP A 90 -18.63 11.06 25.55
N PHE A 91 -18.34 12.34 25.66
CA PHE A 91 -18.78 13.18 26.77
C PHE A 91 -20.31 13.27 26.83
N LEU A 92 -20.95 13.55 25.69
CA LEU A 92 -22.40 13.63 25.56
C LEU A 92 -23.07 12.29 25.88
N ASN A 93 -22.46 11.18 25.48
CA ASN A 93 -22.94 9.85 25.83
C ASN A 93 -22.81 9.56 27.32
N ARG A 94 -21.60 9.70 27.90
CA ARG A 94 -21.35 9.33 29.30
C ARG A 94 -22.18 10.17 30.27
N LYS A 95 -22.28 11.48 30.03
CA LYS A 95 -22.94 12.40 30.96
C LYS A 95 -24.42 12.60 30.67
N TYR A 96 -24.78 12.67 29.39
CA TYR A 96 -26.13 13.05 28.96
C TYR A 96 -26.88 11.94 28.23
N ARG A 97 -26.25 10.77 28.00
CA ARG A 97 -26.84 9.60 27.33
C ARG A 97 -27.32 9.89 25.91
N PHE A 98 -26.57 10.70 25.16
CA PHE A 98 -26.72 10.80 23.71
C PHE A 98 -25.86 9.74 23.04
N THR A 99 -26.47 8.89 22.22
CA THR A 99 -25.73 7.95 21.37
C THR A 99 -25.60 8.59 19.99
N ILE A 100 -24.38 9.01 19.64
CA ILE A 100 -24.07 9.65 18.36
C ILE A 100 -23.16 8.67 17.61
N ASP A 101 -23.58 8.31 16.41
CA ASP A 101 -22.82 7.44 15.53
C ASP A 101 -21.77 8.26 14.77
N MET A 102 -20.52 7.79 14.81
CA MET A 102 -19.33 8.51 14.32
C MET A 102 -18.67 7.80 13.14
N ASP A 103 -19.37 6.87 12.48
CA ASP A 103 -18.92 6.12 11.29
C ASP A 103 -18.30 7.00 10.18
N PHE A 104 -18.80 8.20 9.97
CA PHE A 104 -18.25 9.15 8.98
C PHE A 104 -16.81 9.61 9.30
N LEU A 105 -16.33 9.43 10.55
CA LEU A 105 -14.95 9.70 10.91
C LEU A 105 -14.03 8.51 10.63
N ASP A 106 -14.53 7.33 10.24
CA ASP A 106 -13.71 6.14 9.98
C ASP A 106 -12.81 6.28 8.73
N ASP A 107 -12.97 7.38 7.98
CA ASP A 107 -12.08 7.76 6.89
C ASP A 107 -10.60 7.81 7.34
N ILE A 108 -9.72 7.25 6.49
CA ILE A 108 -8.28 7.17 6.71
C ILE A 108 -7.66 8.53 6.39
N LEU A 109 -7.48 9.37 7.40
CA LEU A 109 -6.80 10.65 7.24
C LEU A 109 -5.30 10.42 6.98
N ILE A 110 -4.88 10.47 5.72
CA ILE A 110 -3.47 10.37 5.32
C ILE A 110 -2.95 11.74 4.87
N GLY A 111 -2.10 12.34 5.70
CA GLY A 111 -1.61 13.70 5.50
C GLY A 111 -0.32 13.78 4.71
N SER A 112 0.52 12.74 4.79
CA SER A 112 1.82 12.75 4.12
C SER A 112 1.65 12.43 2.63
N PRO A 113 2.29 13.20 1.72
CA PRO A 113 2.33 12.86 0.30
C PRO A 113 2.82 11.43 0.04
N GLU A 114 3.77 10.95 0.85
CA GLU A 114 4.39 9.63 0.72
C GLU A 114 3.39 8.50 1.04
N GLU A 115 2.66 8.60 2.15
CA GLU A 115 1.61 7.62 2.47
C GLU A 115 0.42 7.72 1.52
N ARG A 116 0.10 8.91 1.00
CA ARG A 116 -0.91 9.06 -0.05
C ARG A 116 -0.48 8.40 -1.35
N ALA A 117 0.79 8.52 -1.74
CA ALA A 117 1.36 7.82 -2.89
C ALA A 117 1.29 6.30 -2.72
N LEU A 118 1.65 5.78 -1.54
CA LEU A 118 1.50 4.36 -1.20
C LEU A 118 0.05 3.88 -1.27
N TYR A 119 -0.88 4.67 -0.73
CA TYR A 119 -2.30 4.36 -0.79
C TYR A 119 -2.82 4.35 -2.23
N LEU A 120 -2.42 5.34 -3.04
CA LEU A 120 -2.77 5.40 -4.46
C LEU A 120 -2.29 4.15 -5.21
N LEU A 121 -1.03 3.74 -5.01
CA LEU A 121 -0.48 2.51 -5.62
C LEU A 121 -1.32 1.27 -5.26
N ARG A 122 -1.64 1.10 -3.97
CA ARG A 122 -2.48 0.00 -3.49
C ARG A 122 -3.89 0.01 -4.10
N GLU A 123 -4.52 1.18 -4.19
CA GLU A 123 -5.86 1.27 -4.74
C GLU A 123 -5.86 1.04 -6.26
N THR A 124 -4.85 1.50 -7.00
CA THR A 124 -4.73 1.22 -8.44
C THR A 124 -4.62 -0.27 -8.75
N GLU A 125 -3.93 -1.06 -7.92
CA GLU A 125 -3.87 -2.53 -8.06
C GLU A 125 -5.24 -3.20 -7.87
N ARG A 126 -6.02 -2.72 -6.90
CA ARG A 126 -7.39 -3.20 -6.68
C ARG A 126 -8.29 -2.95 -7.89
N MET A 127 -8.13 -1.80 -8.54
CA MET A 127 -8.86 -1.48 -9.77
C MET A 127 -8.51 -2.44 -10.92
N ASN A 128 -7.22 -2.76 -11.08
CA ASN A 128 -6.74 -3.71 -12.10
C ASN A 128 -7.30 -5.13 -11.93
N THR A 129 -7.56 -5.54 -10.69
CA THR A 129 -7.98 -6.93 -10.37
C THR A 129 -9.50 -7.12 -10.45
N TYR A 130 -10.30 -6.10 -10.08
CA TYR A 130 -11.76 -6.25 -9.92
C TYR A 130 -12.60 -5.38 -10.86
N GLY A 131 -11.98 -4.60 -11.75
CA GLY A 131 -12.70 -3.68 -12.64
C GLY A 131 -13.45 -2.58 -11.89
N GLN A 132 -13.16 -2.39 -10.60
CA GLN A 132 -13.71 -1.31 -9.78
C GLN A 132 -13.01 -0.01 -10.16
N THR A 133 -13.78 0.97 -10.64
CA THR A 133 -13.27 2.32 -10.90
C THR A 133 -13.61 3.21 -9.72
N SER A 134 -12.64 3.47 -8.83
CA SER A 134 -12.82 4.53 -7.82
C SER A 134 -12.41 5.86 -8.45
N ASN A 135 -13.33 6.82 -8.50
CA ASN A 135 -13.01 8.17 -8.99
C ASN A 135 -12.04 8.85 -8.02
N LEU A 136 -11.04 9.60 -8.53
CA LEU A 136 -10.11 10.41 -7.73
C LEU A 136 -10.81 11.28 -6.67
N THR A 137 -12.05 11.70 -6.94
CA THR A 137 -12.86 12.47 -5.99
C THR A 137 -13.19 11.67 -4.72
N GLU A 138 -13.53 10.39 -4.87
CA GLU A 138 -13.83 9.48 -3.76
C GLU A 138 -12.57 9.12 -2.97
N ILE A 139 -11.46 8.91 -3.68
CA ILE A 139 -10.15 8.65 -3.05
C ILE A 139 -9.71 9.88 -2.25
N ALA A 140 -9.85 11.09 -2.80
CA ALA A 140 -9.50 12.32 -2.09
C ALA A 140 -10.33 12.53 -0.83
N ALA A 141 -11.64 12.21 -0.89
CA ALA A 141 -12.52 12.20 0.28
C ALA A 141 -12.01 11.22 1.35
N LYS A 142 -11.79 9.95 0.99
CA LYS A 142 -11.27 8.92 1.92
C LYS A 142 -9.94 9.31 2.57
N LEU A 143 -9.04 9.96 1.81
CA LEU A 143 -7.73 10.41 2.28
C LEU A 143 -7.79 11.73 3.06
N GLY A 144 -8.95 12.38 3.12
CA GLY A 144 -9.13 13.66 3.77
C GLY A 144 -8.42 14.83 3.08
N CYS A 145 -8.03 14.69 1.81
CA CYS A 145 -7.34 15.71 1.04
C CYS A 145 -8.24 16.32 -0.05
N SER A 146 -7.77 17.39 -0.70
CA SER A 146 -8.51 17.96 -1.83
C SER A 146 -8.22 17.18 -3.11
N ARG A 147 -9.20 17.06 -4.01
CA ARG A 147 -8.99 16.46 -5.34
C ARG A 147 -7.79 17.06 -6.07
N ARG A 148 -7.61 18.38 -6.01
CA ARG A 148 -6.45 19.08 -6.61
C ARG A 148 -5.11 18.67 -5.99
N SER A 149 -5.09 18.39 -4.69
CA SER A 149 -3.89 17.89 -4.01
C SER A 149 -3.55 16.49 -4.52
N LEU A 150 -4.57 15.64 -4.63
CA LEU A 150 -4.40 14.28 -5.14
C LEU A 150 -4.00 14.25 -6.62
N GLU A 151 -4.56 15.14 -7.45
CA GLU A 151 -4.16 15.32 -8.86
C GLU A 151 -2.67 15.69 -8.99
N LYS A 152 -2.16 16.55 -8.10
CA LYS A 152 -0.72 16.87 -8.06
C LYS A 152 0.13 15.67 -7.65
N ASP A 153 -0.32 14.92 -6.65
CA ASP A 153 0.37 13.71 -6.22
C ASP A 153 0.42 12.70 -7.39
N VAL A 154 -0.69 12.48 -8.11
CA VAL A 154 -0.75 11.62 -9.30
C VAL A 154 0.18 12.14 -10.39
N GLN A 155 0.12 13.43 -10.74
CA GLN A 155 0.98 14.02 -11.76
C GLN A 155 2.47 13.85 -11.41
N GLN A 156 2.83 14.06 -10.15
CA GLN A 156 4.20 13.86 -9.69
C GLN A 156 4.66 12.41 -9.86
N ILE A 157 3.82 11.43 -9.50
CA ILE A 157 4.13 10.01 -9.64
C ILE A 157 4.25 9.61 -11.13
N THR A 158 3.36 10.12 -11.99
CA THR A 158 3.34 9.80 -13.43
C THR A 158 4.50 10.46 -14.19
N GLU A 159 4.79 11.75 -13.96
CA GLU A 159 5.79 12.49 -14.74
C GLU A 159 7.23 12.29 -14.25
N GLN A 160 7.43 12.13 -12.93
CA GLN A 160 8.76 12.14 -12.32
C GLN A 160 9.13 10.80 -11.67
N GLY A 161 8.16 9.89 -11.56
CA GLY A 161 8.26 8.73 -10.70
C GLY A 161 8.20 9.10 -9.21
N PHE A 162 7.72 8.18 -8.39
CA PHE A 162 7.80 8.23 -6.94
C PHE A 162 9.03 7.47 -6.46
N LYS A 163 9.90 8.13 -5.70
CA LYS A 163 11.04 7.47 -5.04
C LYS A 163 10.66 7.06 -3.63
N LEU A 164 10.67 5.75 -3.37
CA LEU A 164 10.47 5.18 -2.04
C LEU A 164 11.64 4.28 -1.69
N LEU A 165 12.36 4.61 -0.61
CA LEU A 165 13.47 3.79 -0.11
C LEU A 165 14.50 3.43 -1.22
N GLY A 166 14.81 4.38 -2.10
CA GLY A 166 15.74 4.21 -3.22
C GLY A 166 15.14 3.60 -4.50
N LEU A 167 13.91 3.10 -4.46
CA LEU A 167 13.21 2.54 -5.62
C LEU A 167 12.39 3.61 -6.34
N SER A 168 12.49 3.68 -7.67
CA SER A 168 11.66 4.55 -8.51
C SER A 168 10.43 3.80 -9.01
N ILE A 169 9.24 4.34 -8.76
CA ILE A 169 7.94 3.79 -9.17
C ILE A 169 7.27 4.76 -10.13
N GLU A 170 6.96 4.32 -11.35
CA GLU A 170 6.28 5.14 -12.37
C GLU A 170 4.88 4.59 -12.65
N LEU A 171 3.89 5.47 -12.78
CA LEU A 171 2.53 5.11 -13.21
C LEU A 171 2.38 5.37 -14.71
N VAL A 172 1.69 4.49 -15.44
CA VAL A 172 1.34 4.71 -16.85
C VAL A 172 -0.10 5.22 -16.93
N ASP A 173 -0.28 6.45 -17.42
CA ASP A 173 -1.60 7.03 -17.69
C ASP A 173 -1.93 6.86 -19.17
N GLU A 174 -2.83 5.93 -19.50
CA GLU A 174 -3.18 5.70 -20.91
C GLU A 174 -4.19 6.73 -21.45
N ASN A 175 -4.91 7.50 -20.62
CA ASN A 175 -5.97 8.41 -21.11
C ASN A 175 -6.47 9.46 -20.07
N ASN A 176 -5.59 10.13 -19.31
CA ASN A 176 -5.95 11.18 -18.33
C ASN A 176 -7.02 10.76 -17.28
N SER A 177 -7.21 9.46 -17.09
CA SER A 177 -8.35 8.93 -16.29
C SER A 177 -8.28 7.45 -15.94
N VAL A 178 -7.36 6.67 -16.53
CA VAL A 178 -7.16 5.25 -16.22
C VAL A 178 -5.67 5.00 -16.02
N LEU A 179 -5.30 4.83 -14.76
CA LEU A 179 -3.95 4.43 -14.37
C LEU A 179 -3.82 2.91 -14.58
N LYS A 180 -2.86 2.47 -15.40
CA LYS A 180 -2.49 1.06 -15.54
C LYS A 180 -1.03 0.85 -15.16
N MET A 181 -0.73 -0.34 -14.65
CA MET A 181 0.63 -0.83 -14.45
C MET A 181 0.71 -2.23 -15.06
N GLU A 182 1.67 -2.48 -15.96
CA GLU A 182 1.85 -3.79 -16.59
C GLU A 182 2.40 -4.86 -15.63
N SER A 183 3.14 -4.43 -14.62
CA SER A 183 3.61 -5.23 -13.50
C SER A 183 3.43 -4.36 -12.26
N THR A 184 2.78 -4.88 -11.22
CA THR A 184 2.37 -4.11 -10.04
C THR A 184 3.46 -4.14 -8.96
N PRO A 185 4.34 -3.13 -8.86
CA PRO A 185 5.23 -2.97 -7.74
C PRO A 185 4.42 -2.75 -6.46
N HIS A 186 4.30 -3.79 -5.64
CA HIS A 186 3.65 -3.65 -4.34
C HIS A 186 4.66 -3.12 -3.32
N PRO A 187 4.50 -1.91 -2.78
CA PRO A 187 5.36 -1.44 -1.72
C PRO A 187 5.08 -2.27 -0.45
N ILE A 188 6.03 -3.08 -0.03
CA ILE A 188 6.00 -3.73 1.28
C ILE A 188 6.97 -2.96 2.18
N ILE A 189 6.43 -2.09 3.04
CA ILE A 189 7.21 -1.40 4.07
C ILE A 189 7.24 -2.29 5.30
N MET A 190 8.39 -2.87 5.59
CA MET A 190 8.59 -3.70 6.78
C MET A 190 9.49 -2.96 7.78
N MET A 191 8.96 -2.67 8.97
CA MET A 191 9.78 -2.20 10.09
C MET A 191 10.30 -3.42 10.86
N GLN A 192 11.40 -3.99 10.39
CA GLN A 192 12.05 -5.14 11.00
C GLN A 192 13.25 -4.69 11.83
N ASN A 193 13.52 -5.37 12.95
CA ASN A 193 14.78 -5.23 13.65
C ASN A 193 15.91 -5.94 12.89
N ILE A 194 17.16 -5.70 13.30
CA ILE A 194 18.37 -6.22 12.61
C ILE A 194 18.34 -7.74 12.49
N THR A 195 17.95 -8.47 13.56
CA THR A 195 17.89 -9.93 13.54
C THR A 195 16.83 -10.44 12.56
N GLN A 196 15.67 -9.79 12.49
CA GLN A 196 14.63 -10.13 11.51
C GLN A 196 15.13 -9.90 10.08
N ILE A 197 15.89 -8.83 9.84
CA ILE A 197 16.52 -8.56 8.53
C ILE A 197 17.52 -9.67 8.17
N MET A 198 18.38 -10.09 9.10
CA MET A 198 19.32 -11.19 8.88
C MET A 198 18.59 -12.49 8.49
N VAL A 199 17.52 -12.86 9.22
CA VAL A 199 16.74 -14.07 8.93
C VAL A 199 16.10 -14.01 7.54
N MET A 200 15.56 -12.85 7.14
CA MET A 200 14.99 -12.68 5.80
C MET A 200 16.06 -12.82 4.70
N LEU A 201 17.22 -12.20 4.87
CA LEU A 201 18.32 -12.26 3.90
C LEU A 201 18.86 -13.69 3.78
N GLU A 202 19.00 -14.43 4.88
CA GLU A 202 19.36 -15.85 4.83
C GLU A 202 18.30 -16.71 4.12
N GLY A 203 17.01 -16.42 4.34
CA GLY A 203 15.92 -17.09 3.64
C GLY A 203 16.01 -16.86 2.13
N LEU A 204 16.24 -15.62 1.69
CA LEU A 204 16.41 -15.28 0.28
C LEU A 204 17.63 -15.95 -0.33
N ARG A 205 18.77 -15.95 0.36
CA ARG A 205 19.98 -16.67 -0.04
C ARG A 205 19.73 -18.17 -0.22
N ALA A 206 18.95 -18.78 0.67
CA ALA A 206 18.57 -20.18 0.52
C ALA A 206 17.67 -20.41 -0.71
N MET A 207 16.75 -19.48 -0.99
CA MET A 207 15.87 -19.54 -2.18
C MET A 207 16.63 -19.33 -3.49
N GLU A 208 17.78 -18.64 -3.49
CA GLU A 208 18.61 -18.51 -4.70
C GLU A 208 19.12 -19.85 -5.25
N ARG A 209 19.16 -20.90 -4.42
CA ARG A 209 19.53 -22.26 -4.84
C ARG A 209 18.45 -22.94 -5.68
N ILE A 210 17.24 -22.37 -5.73
CA ILE A 210 16.14 -22.86 -6.56
C ILE A 210 16.17 -22.04 -7.84
N ASN A 211 16.53 -22.66 -8.98
CA ASN A 211 16.74 -21.97 -10.27
C ASN A 211 15.59 -21.03 -10.66
N ALA A 212 14.34 -21.42 -10.40
CA ALA A 212 13.16 -20.62 -10.73
C ALA A 212 12.95 -19.38 -9.83
N TYR A 213 13.56 -19.38 -8.64
CA TYR A 213 13.51 -18.26 -7.71
C TYR A 213 14.79 -17.45 -7.71
N HIS A 214 15.86 -17.92 -8.34
CA HIS A 214 17.18 -17.31 -8.31
C HIS A 214 17.17 -15.79 -8.52
N ASN A 215 16.72 -15.32 -9.68
CA ASN A 215 16.71 -13.90 -10.01
C ASN A 215 15.81 -13.10 -9.05
N TYR A 216 14.63 -13.62 -8.71
CA TYR A 216 13.68 -12.94 -7.85
C TYR A 216 14.19 -12.82 -6.41
N ALA A 217 14.80 -13.88 -5.87
CA ALA A 217 15.38 -13.90 -4.54
C ALA A 217 16.58 -12.95 -4.46
N GLN A 218 17.49 -13.00 -5.43
CA GLN A 218 18.66 -12.12 -5.50
C GLN A 218 18.25 -10.64 -5.62
N HIS A 219 17.34 -10.30 -6.54
CA HIS A 219 16.86 -8.94 -6.70
C HIS A 219 16.12 -8.43 -5.46
N THR A 220 15.38 -9.30 -4.76
CA THR A 220 14.73 -8.93 -3.49
C THR A 220 15.76 -8.69 -2.40
N ALA A 221 16.81 -9.52 -2.30
CA ALA A 221 17.88 -9.35 -1.32
C ALA A 221 18.66 -8.05 -1.54
N ILE A 222 19.04 -7.75 -2.78
CA ILE A 222 19.68 -6.47 -3.16
C ILE A 222 18.78 -5.29 -2.78
N THR A 223 17.48 -5.41 -3.05
CA THR A 223 16.49 -4.37 -2.72
C THR A 223 16.40 -4.12 -1.22
N ILE A 224 16.37 -5.18 -0.40
CA ILE A 224 16.37 -5.03 1.07
C ILE A 224 17.68 -4.41 1.54
N TRP A 225 18.81 -4.93 1.06
CA TRP A 225 20.15 -4.48 1.47
C TRP A 225 20.39 -3.00 1.20
N ASN A 226 19.97 -2.50 0.04
CA ASN A 226 20.11 -1.09 -0.36
C ASN A 226 19.22 -0.13 0.43
N GLN A 227 18.21 -0.62 1.16
CA GLN A 227 17.38 0.20 2.04
C GLN A 227 17.99 0.36 3.43
N LEU A 228 18.98 -0.46 3.78
CA LEU A 228 19.64 -0.42 5.08
C LEU A 228 20.62 0.74 5.15
N THR A 229 20.77 1.31 6.34
CA THR A 229 21.86 2.25 6.62
C THR A 229 23.18 1.52 6.71
N GLU A 230 24.30 2.22 6.44
CA GLU A 230 25.65 1.69 6.62
C GLU A 230 25.87 1.11 8.02
N TYR A 231 25.35 1.77 9.06
CA TYR A 231 25.38 1.25 10.43
C TYR A 231 24.68 -0.12 10.55
N THR A 232 23.52 -0.28 9.92
CA THR A 232 22.75 -1.53 9.97
C THR A 232 23.46 -2.63 9.20
N GLN A 233 24.00 -2.32 8.02
CA GLN A 233 24.79 -3.25 7.21
C GLN A 233 26.02 -3.74 8.00
N ASN A 234 26.79 -2.83 8.60
CA ASN A 234 27.95 -3.17 9.42
C ASN A 234 27.56 -4.01 10.64
N SER A 235 26.44 -3.68 11.30
CA SER A 235 25.94 -4.47 12.44
C SER A 235 25.56 -5.91 12.04
N ILE A 236 25.05 -6.10 10.82
CA ILE A 236 24.76 -7.44 10.28
C ILE A 236 26.07 -8.19 10.00
N LEU A 237 27.03 -7.55 9.32
CA LEU A 237 28.32 -8.15 9.00
C LEU A 237 29.08 -8.56 10.28
N ASP A 238 29.14 -7.69 11.28
CA ASP A 238 29.74 -7.97 12.59
C ASP A 238 29.06 -9.14 13.31
N ALA A 239 27.73 -9.25 13.19
CA ALA A 239 26.99 -10.35 13.78
C ALA A 239 27.25 -11.67 13.06
N LEU A 240 27.36 -11.66 11.73
CA LEU A 240 27.68 -12.83 10.92
C LEU A 240 29.08 -13.37 11.21
N GLU A 241 30.08 -12.49 11.34
CA GLU A 241 31.44 -12.88 11.73
C GLU A 241 31.48 -13.60 13.08
N ARG A 242 30.59 -13.24 14.02
CA ARG A 242 30.52 -13.87 15.35
C ARG A 242 29.75 -15.18 15.38
N ILE A 243 28.82 -15.38 14.44
CA ILE A 243 27.91 -16.53 14.43
C ILE A 243 28.48 -17.64 13.54
N ASN A 244 29.31 -17.31 12.56
CA ASN A 244 29.75 -18.25 11.55
C ASN A 244 31.28 -18.14 11.34
N GLU A 245 32.04 -18.89 12.13
CA GLU A 245 33.51 -18.87 12.14
C GLU A 245 34.16 -19.31 10.80
N GLU A 246 33.41 -19.95 9.89
CA GLU A 246 33.95 -20.55 8.65
C GLU A 246 33.09 -20.31 7.38
N SER A 247 32.64 -19.09 7.10
CA SER A 247 31.95 -18.85 5.81
C SER A 247 32.36 -17.57 5.10
N ASP A 248 33.57 -17.59 4.54
CA ASP A 248 34.01 -16.64 3.51
C ASP A 248 32.97 -16.51 2.37
N GLU A 249 32.27 -17.59 2.04
CA GLU A 249 31.21 -17.59 1.04
C GLU A 249 29.98 -16.78 1.48
N LEU A 250 29.60 -16.87 2.76
CA LEU A 250 28.49 -16.08 3.30
C LEU A 250 28.83 -14.59 3.27
N MET A 251 30.01 -14.23 3.77
CA MET A 251 30.48 -12.84 3.76
C MET A 251 30.58 -12.29 2.33
N LYS A 252 31.09 -13.08 1.38
CA LYS A 252 31.12 -12.70 -0.05
C LYS A 252 29.72 -12.46 -0.61
N TRP A 253 28.72 -13.25 -0.24
CA TRP A 253 27.36 -13.06 -0.72
C TRP A 253 26.80 -11.70 -0.29
N TYR A 254 26.92 -11.34 1.00
CA TYR A 254 26.47 -10.02 1.48
C TYR A 254 27.24 -8.86 0.83
N LEU A 255 28.56 -8.98 0.68
CA LEU A 255 29.38 -7.96 0.02
C LEU A 255 29.06 -7.80 -1.48
N ASN A 256 28.54 -8.84 -2.14
CA ASN A 256 28.13 -8.77 -3.53
C ASN A 256 26.77 -8.06 -3.71
N LEU A 257 25.88 -8.06 -2.70
CA LEU A 257 24.62 -7.31 -2.76
C LEU A 257 24.82 -5.81 -3.00
N GLU A 258 25.91 -5.24 -2.48
CA GLU A 258 26.28 -3.84 -2.64
C GLU A 258 26.76 -3.49 -4.07
N ARG A 259 27.43 -4.44 -4.73
CA ARG A 259 28.04 -4.25 -6.05
C ARG A 259 27.03 -4.27 -7.20
N ASP A 260 25.90 -4.94 -7.00
CA ASP A 260 24.82 -5.09 -7.99
C ASP A 260 23.80 -3.93 -7.97
N SER A 261 24.17 -2.80 -7.39
CA SER A 261 23.40 -1.54 -7.35
C SER A 261 23.08 -0.93 -8.71
N LYS A 262 23.40 -1.57 -9.85
CA LYS A 262 22.93 -1.14 -11.18
C LYS A 262 21.50 -1.59 -11.52
N HIS A 263 20.82 -2.32 -10.64
CA HIS A 263 19.46 -2.84 -10.89
C HIS A 263 18.28 -1.92 -10.54
N HIS A 264 18.52 -0.62 -10.33
CA HIS A 264 17.52 0.38 -9.87
C HIS A 264 16.22 0.49 -10.70
N GLN A 265 16.10 -0.14 -11.87
CA GLN A 265 14.94 -0.04 -12.76
C GLN A 265 14.23 -1.37 -13.06
N LYS A 266 14.73 -2.52 -12.57
CA LYS A 266 14.11 -3.82 -12.92
C LYS A 266 12.83 -4.15 -12.13
N PHE A 267 12.55 -3.42 -11.05
CA PHE A 267 11.33 -3.59 -10.26
C PHE A 267 10.03 -3.26 -11.04
N LEU A 268 10.13 -2.48 -12.11
CA LEU A 268 8.98 -2.01 -12.89
C LEU A 268 8.40 -3.07 -13.85
N SER A 269 9.14 -4.15 -14.14
CA SER A 269 8.69 -5.19 -15.08
C SER A 269 9.17 -6.56 -14.63
N GLU A 270 8.23 -7.43 -14.22
CA GLU A 270 8.51 -8.84 -13.96
C GLU A 270 9.15 -9.55 -15.15
N MET A 271 8.81 -9.12 -16.39
CA MET A 271 9.45 -9.62 -17.61
C MET A 271 10.95 -9.30 -17.61
N LYS A 272 11.35 -8.05 -17.30
CA LYS A 272 12.76 -7.66 -17.20
C LYS A 272 13.54 -8.38 -16.08
N ASN A 273 12.85 -8.80 -15.02
CA ASN A 273 13.43 -9.65 -13.96
C ASN A 273 13.61 -11.10 -14.41
N SER A 274 12.83 -11.54 -15.40
CA SER A 274 12.90 -12.88 -15.96
C SER A 274 13.93 -13.03 -17.08
N GLU A 275 14.32 -11.94 -17.73
CA GLU A 275 15.32 -11.93 -18.81
C GLU A 275 16.66 -12.60 -18.39
N GLY A 276 17.18 -13.47 -19.26
CA GLY A 276 18.47 -14.13 -19.09
C GLY A 276 18.45 -15.46 -18.32
N ASN A 277 17.31 -15.90 -17.77
CA ASN A 277 17.16 -17.21 -17.14
C ASN A 277 15.81 -17.84 -17.50
N PHE A 278 15.82 -18.97 -18.21
CA PHE A 278 14.61 -19.69 -18.62
C PHE A 278 13.71 -20.09 -17.44
N SER A 279 14.29 -20.46 -16.29
CA SER A 279 13.51 -20.81 -15.10
C SER A 279 12.73 -19.61 -14.55
N SER A 280 13.32 -18.42 -14.62
CA SER A 280 12.64 -17.17 -14.23
C SER A 280 11.55 -16.79 -15.24
N GLN A 281 11.80 -16.97 -16.54
CA GLN A 281 10.79 -16.75 -17.60
C GLN A 281 9.62 -17.71 -17.46
N ILE A 282 9.88 -18.97 -17.15
CA ILE A 282 8.85 -19.99 -16.85
C ILE A 282 8.01 -19.58 -15.65
N MET A 283 8.64 -19.07 -14.57
CA MET A 283 7.89 -18.56 -13.42
C MET A 283 6.97 -17.40 -13.81
N TYR A 284 7.49 -16.45 -14.60
CA TYR A 284 6.70 -15.34 -15.13
C TYR A 284 5.52 -15.81 -15.99
N LEU A 285 5.77 -16.71 -16.95
CA LEU A 285 4.76 -17.29 -17.83
C LEU A 285 3.70 -18.09 -17.06
N THR A 286 4.12 -18.89 -16.07
CA THR A 286 3.24 -19.69 -15.22
C THR A 286 2.32 -18.79 -14.39
N LYS A 287 2.87 -17.76 -13.75
CA LYS A 287 2.09 -16.80 -12.94
C LYS A 287 1.08 -16.05 -13.80
N ASN A 288 1.51 -15.56 -14.97
CA ASN A 288 0.73 -14.64 -15.79
C ASN A 288 -0.14 -15.34 -16.85
N GLN A 289 -0.04 -16.67 -17.00
CA GLN A 289 -0.81 -17.47 -17.96
C GLN A 289 -0.72 -16.91 -19.40
N LYS A 290 0.49 -16.51 -19.80
CA LYS A 290 0.77 -15.95 -21.13
C LYS A 290 1.13 -17.03 -22.14
N TYR A 291 0.80 -16.76 -23.41
CA TYR A 291 1.22 -17.58 -24.53
C TYR A 291 2.68 -17.29 -24.89
N PHE A 292 3.37 -18.31 -25.38
CA PHE A 292 4.77 -18.22 -25.79
C PHE A 292 5.09 -19.30 -26.82
N ASN A 293 6.16 -19.10 -27.58
CA ASN A 293 6.76 -20.13 -28.43
C ASN A 293 7.96 -20.75 -27.73
N LEU A 294 8.16 -22.05 -27.90
CA LEU A 294 9.19 -22.83 -27.21
C LEU A 294 10.06 -23.58 -28.22
N THR A 295 11.37 -23.40 -28.10
CA THR A 295 12.38 -24.24 -28.76
C THR A 295 13.02 -25.14 -27.71
N TYR A 296 12.96 -26.46 -27.90
CA TYR A 296 13.49 -27.43 -26.94
C TYR A 296 14.12 -28.64 -27.61
N LYS A 297 14.89 -29.42 -26.85
CA LYS A 297 15.50 -30.67 -27.27
C LYS A 297 14.64 -31.85 -26.83
N ASP A 298 14.21 -32.71 -27.77
CA ASP A 298 13.44 -33.91 -27.43
C ASP A 298 14.33 -35.04 -26.86
N HIS A 299 13.70 -36.13 -26.39
CA HIS A 299 14.42 -37.28 -25.82
C HIS A 299 15.40 -37.95 -26.80
N ASP A 300 15.18 -37.81 -28.11
CA ASP A 300 16.06 -38.31 -29.16
C ASP A 300 17.18 -37.31 -29.50
N GLY A 301 17.18 -36.14 -28.85
CA GLY A 301 18.14 -35.07 -29.01
C GLY A 301 17.87 -34.13 -30.18
N ASN A 302 16.72 -34.24 -30.84
CA ASN A 302 16.33 -33.36 -31.93
C ASN A 302 15.77 -32.05 -31.41
N ILE A 303 16.02 -30.97 -32.14
CA ILE A 303 15.44 -29.65 -31.84
C ILE A 303 14.00 -29.62 -32.36
N ARG A 304 13.07 -29.22 -31.50
CA ARG A 304 11.65 -29.08 -31.78
C ARG A 304 11.19 -27.67 -31.42
N ASN A 305 10.26 -27.16 -32.22
CA ASN A 305 9.60 -25.89 -31.99
C ASN A 305 8.12 -26.13 -31.74
N LEU A 306 7.56 -25.44 -30.76
CA LEU A 306 6.14 -25.46 -30.44
C LEU A 306 5.64 -24.02 -30.34
N ASP A 307 4.59 -23.72 -31.08
CA ASP A 307 3.98 -22.39 -31.10
C ASP A 307 2.79 -22.33 -30.13
N ASP A 308 2.35 -21.14 -29.73
CA ASP A 308 1.13 -20.91 -28.94
C ASP A 308 1.03 -21.78 -27.66
N CYS A 309 2.16 -21.98 -26.98
CA CYS A 309 2.23 -22.76 -25.75
C CYS A 309 1.71 -21.95 -24.56
N ILE A 310 1.10 -22.64 -23.60
CA ILE A 310 0.82 -22.13 -22.26
C ILE A 310 1.36 -23.11 -21.22
N ILE A 311 1.90 -22.59 -20.11
CA ILE A 311 2.36 -23.43 -19.00
C ILE A 311 1.16 -23.80 -18.13
N GLU A 312 0.74 -25.06 -18.19
CA GLU A 312 -0.33 -25.59 -17.34
C GLU A 312 0.18 -25.83 -15.92
N ARG A 313 1.43 -26.30 -15.78
CA ARG A 313 2.01 -26.58 -14.47
C ARG A 313 3.53 -26.50 -14.49
N PHE A 314 4.10 -25.84 -13.48
CA PHE A 314 5.53 -25.85 -13.21
C PHE A 314 5.83 -26.68 -11.96
N HIS A 315 6.74 -27.65 -12.08
CA HIS A 315 7.16 -28.54 -11.00
C HIS A 315 8.53 -28.09 -10.48
N ILE A 316 8.54 -27.21 -9.46
CA ILE A 316 9.76 -26.61 -8.91
C ILE A 316 10.78 -27.67 -8.45
N SER A 317 10.33 -28.77 -7.85
CA SER A 317 11.21 -29.84 -7.35
C SER A 317 11.79 -30.74 -8.43
N GLU A 318 11.14 -30.79 -9.59
CA GLU A 318 11.53 -31.65 -10.71
C GLU A 318 12.21 -30.86 -11.83
N SER A 319 12.32 -29.53 -11.68
CA SER A 319 12.81 -28.62 -12.72
C SER A 319 12.18 -28.88 -14.08
N GLY A 320 10.86 -29.14 -14.10
CA GLY A 320 10.13 -29.50 -15.31
C GLY A 320 8.84 -28.72 -15.46
N ILE A 321 8.46 -28.45 -16.70
CA ILE A 321 7.21 -27.81 -17.08
C ILE A 321 6.28 -28.79 -17.77
N ARG A 322 4.98 -28.64 -17.52
CA ARG A 322 3.94 -29.20 -18.35
C ARG A 322 3.34 -28.07 -19.19
N ILE A 323 3.50 -28.20 -20.49
CA ILE A 323 2.98 -27.25 -21.46
C ILE A 323 1.78 -27.83 -22.19
N LYS A 324 0.89 -26.93 -22.61
CA LYS A 324 -0.23 -27.24 -23.47
C LYS A 324 -0.16 -26.32 -24.69
N ASN A 325 -0.27 -26.89 -25.87
CA ASN A 325 -0.49 -26.20 -27.14
C ASN A 325 -1.80 -26.77 -27.76
N PRO A 326 -2.42 -26.14 -28.78
CA PRO A 326 -3.64 -26.63 -29.41
C PRO A 326 -3.64 -28.13 -29.80
N ASP A 327 -2.48 -28.67 -30.20
CA ASP A 327 -2.32 -30.01 -30.74
C ASP A 327 -1.83 -31.04 -29.71
N THR A 328 -1.14 -30.61 -28.64
CA THR A 328 -0.47 -31.55 -27.72
C THR A 328 -0.35 -31.03 -26.27
N GLN A 329 -0.06 -31.97 -25.37
CA GLN A 329 0.35 -31.69 -24.00
C GLN A 329 1.63 -32.47 -23.72
N LEU A 330 2.67 -31.76 -23.28
CA LEU A 330 4.02 -32.32 -23.13
C LEU A 330 4.62 -31.94 -21.78
N LYS A 331 5.45 -32.83 -21.24
CA LYS A 331 6.32 -32.54 -20.11
C LYS A 331 7.73 -32.33 -20.65
N ILE A 332 8.36 -31.21 -20.30
CA ILE A 332 9.69 -30.82 -20.77
C ILE A 332 10.51 -30.43 -19.53
N ASP A 333 11.72 -30.96 -19.44
CA ASP A 333 12.66 -30.56 -18.40
C ASP A 333 13.28 -29.21 -18.79
N VAL A 334 13.47 -28.33 -17.80
CA VAL A 334 13.91 -26.94 -18.05
C VAL A 334 15.31 -26.89 -18.69
N GLU A 335 16.14 -27.91 -18.43
CA GLU A 335 17.47 -28.04 -19.02
C GLU A 335 17.45 -28.32 -20.53
N ASP A 336 16.34 -28.87 -21.05
CA ASP A 336 16.17 -29.15 -22.47
C ASP A 336 15.64 -27.94 -23.25
N ILE A 337 15.32 -26.84 -22.56
CA ILE A 337 14.81 -25.62 -23.18
C ILE A 337 15.98 -24.81 -23.75
N LEU A 338 15.85 -24.45 -25.02
CA LEU A 338 16.85 -23.71 -25.77
C LEU A 338 16.46 -22.25 -25.97
N GLU A 339 15.16 -21.97 -26.12
CA GLU A 339 14.64 -20.62 -26.34
C GLU A 339 13.17 -20.52 -25.93
N ILE A 340 12.79 -19.36 -25.38
CA ILE A 340 11.41 -18.99 -25.06
C ILE A 340 11.17 -17.61 -25.67
N ASP A 341 10.15 -17.50 -26.52
CA ASP A 341 9.70 -16.25 -27.11
C ASP A 341 8.28 -15.92 -26.64
N ILE A 342 8.11 -14.85 -25.86
CA ILE A 342 6.84 -14.51 -25.20
C ILE A 342 6.00 -13.67 -26.17
N LEU A 343 4.75 -14.10 -26.41
CA LEU A 343 3.83 -13.49 -27.37
C LEU A 343 3.10 -12.24 -26.84
#